data_AF-A0A661IAZ5-F1
#
_entry.id   AF-A0A661IAZ5-F1
#
_cell.length_a   1.000
_cell.length_b   1.000
_cell.length_c   1.000
_cell.angle_alpha   90.00
_cell.angle_beta   90.00
_cell.angle_gamma   90.00
#
_symmetry.space_group_name_H-M   'P 1'
#
loop_
_entity.id
_entity.type
_entity.pdbx_description
1 polymer ?
#
loop_
_entity_poly.entity_id
_entity_poly.type
_entity_poly.pdbx_seq_one_letter_code
_entity_poly.pdbx_strand_id
1 'polypeptide(L)'
;MREERLFYLDMLLRGKEVGLERVRQLAAKASADAPEEEKAAWVFLLSVVELLRTGTPSQRCHLQAYLRYQISQAGRRQRRKPIDPQGLKQAGLDELLAIGPITWEEALKPCRKTRGSVDYSAKQRIEARLKEMCRRWWEELFGAPPKVLTEGGE
;
A
#
# COMPACT_ATOMS: atom_id res chain seq x y z
N MET A 1 -7.28 -8.87 -14.72
CA MET A 1 -6.08 -8.25 -14.11
C MET A 1 -6.37 -7.58 -12.76
N ARG A 2 -7.36 -6.70 -12.64
CA ARG A 2 -7.69 -6.03 -11.36
C ARG A 2 -7.96 -7.01 -10.20
N GLU A 3 -8.77 -8.04 -10.42
CA GLU A 3 -9.11 -9.05 -9.39
C GLU A 3 -7.90 -9.85 -8.93
N GLU A 4 -7.05 -10.28 -9.86
CA GLU A 4 -5.79 -10.98 -9.54
C GLU A 4 -4.86 -10.11 -8.71
N ARG A 5 -4.69 -8.83 -9.06
CA ARG A 5 -3.88 -7.90 -8.27
C ARG A 5 -4.43 -7.73 -6.85
N LEU A 6 -5.75 -7.62 -6.71
CA LEU A 6 -6.41 -7.50 -5.40
C LEU A 6 -6.24 -8.76 -4.56
N PHE A 7 -6.26 -9.95 -5.19
CA PHE A 7 -5.98 -11.21 -4.51
C PHE A 7 -4.58 -11.23 -3.89
N TYR A 8 -3.53 -10.84 -4.64
CA TYR A 8 -2.18 -10.78 -4.08
C TYR A 8 -2.04 -9.71 -3.00
N LEU A 9 -2.70 -8.56 -3.16
CA LEU A 9 -2.70 -7.53 -2.13
C LEU A 9 -3.36 -8.04 -0.83
N ASP A 10 -4.48 -8.73 -0.91
CA ASP A 10 -5.14 -9.37 0.25
C ASP A 10 -4.22 -10.39 0.92
N MET A 11 -3.53 -11.24 0.15
CA MET A 11 -2.55 -12.18 0.69
C MET A 11 -1.46 -11.46 1.50
N LEU A 12 -0.88 -10.38 0.96
CA LEU A 12 0.15 -9.60 1.64
C LEU A 12 -0.35 -8.98 2.94
N LEU A 13 -1.59 -8.45 2.95
CA LEU A 13 -2.20 -7.84 4.13
C LEU A 13 -2.46 -8.85 5.24
N ARG A 14 -2.77 -10.09 4.87
CA ARG A 14 -2.91 -11.23 5.79
C ARG A 14 -1.56 -11.80 6.24
N GLY A 15 -0.44 -11.25 5.77
CA GLY A 15 0.90 -11.73 6.07
C GLY A 15 1.25 -13.07 5.41
N LYS A 16 0.52 -13.46 4.35
CA LYS A 16 0.84 -14.64 3.56
C LYS A 16 2.01 -14.34 2.63
N GLU A 17 2.83 -15.37 2.39
CA GLU A 17 3.92 -15.29 1.43
C GLU A 17 3.38 -15.16 0.01
N VAL A 18 3.97 -14.25 -0.77
CA VAL A 18 3.66 -14.04 -2.18
C VAL A 18 4.96 -14.16 -2.97
N GLY A 19 4.97 -15.06 -3.96
CA GLY A 19 6.14 -15.30 -4.79
C GLY A 19 6.42 -14.13 -5.72
N LEU A 20 7.58 -13.48 -5.54
CA LEU A 20 8.03 -12.36 -6.37
C LEU A 20 7.98 -12.68 -7.86
N GLU A 21 8.52 -13.83 -8.27
CA GLU A 21 8.59 -14.21 -9.68
C GLU A 21 7.21 -14.42 -10.30
N ARG A 22 6.26 -14.93 -9.52
CA ARG A 22 4.87 -15.10 -9.97
C ARG A 22 4.21 -13.75 -10.22
N VAL A 23 4.39 -12.79 -9.32
CA VAL A 23 3.87 -11.42 -9.49
C VAL A 23 4.57 -10.73 -10.66
N ARG A 24 5.87 -10.97 -10.86
CA ARG A 24 6.64 -10.43 -11.98
C ARG A 24 6.11 -10.91 -13.32
N GLN A 25 5.85 -12.20 -13.45
CA GLN A 25 5.23 -12.76 -14.66
C GLN A 25 3.85 -12.16 -14.94
N LEU A 26 3.05 -11.90 -13.91
CA LEU A 26 1.73 -11.28 -14.07
C LEU A 26 1.82 -9.79 -14.43
N ALA A 27 2.76 -9.07 -13.82
CA ALA A 27 3.04 -7.68 -14.16
C ALA A 27 3.57 -7.54 -15.60
N ALA A 28 4.44 -8.45 -16.06
CA ALA A 28 4.91 -8.46 -17.44
C ALA A 28 3.81 -8.81 -18.45
N LYS A 29 2.80 -9.58 -18.04
CA LYS A 29 1.58 -9.82 -18.84
C LYS A 29 0.65 -8.61 -18.89
N ALA A 30 0.77 -7.65 -17.97
CA ALA A 30 0.08 -6.38 -18.11
C ALA A 30 0.68 -5.66 -19.32
N SER A 31 -0.12 -5.50 -20.38
CA SER A 31 0.37 -4.93 -21.65
C SER A 31 1.02 -3.57 -21.45
N ALA A 32 2.05 -3.27 -22.25
CA ALA A 32 2.55 -1.91 -22.44
C ALA A 32 1.47 -0.94 -22.94
N ASP A 33 0.34 -1.44 -23.45
CA ASP A 33 -0.82 -0.63 -23.85
C ASP A 33 -1.86 -0.47 -22.73
N ALA A 34 -1.65 -1.10 -21.57
CA ALA A 34 -2.54 -0.91 -20.44
C ALA A 34 -2.47 0.55 -19.93
N PRO A 35 -3.57 1.07 -19.33
CA PRO A 35 -3.55 2.37 -18.67
C PRO A 35 -2.41 2.48 -17.65
N GLU A 36 -1.83 3.67 -17.50
CA GLU A 36 -0.71 3.88 -16.57
C GLU A 36 -1.07 3.53 -15.12
N GLU A 37 -2.32 3.70 -14.73
CA GLU A 37 -2.79 3.34 -13.39
C GLU A 37 -2.71 1.83 -13.14
N GLU A 38 -3.01 1.03 -14.16
CA GLU A 38 -2.93 -0.43 -14.07
C GLU A 38 -1.46 -0.87 -13.96
N LYS A 39 -0.58 -0.29 -14.80
CA LYS A 39 0.87 -0.52 -14.74
C LYS A 39 1.45 -0.11 -13.39
N ALA A 40 1.08 1.08 -12.89
CA ALA A 40 1.55 1.62 -11.62
C ALA A 40 1.15 0.71 -10.46
N ALA A 41 -0.05 0.16 -10.51
CA ALA A 41 -0.53 -0.72 -9.47
C ALA A 41 0.19 -2.10 -9.47
N TRP A 42 0.58 -2.63 -10.64
CA TRP A 42 1.42 -3.82 -10.73
C TRP A 42 2.85 -3.56 -10.24
N VAL A 43 3.44 -2.44 -10.64
CA VAL A 43 4.76 -1.99 -10.17
C VAL A 43 4.78 -1.77 -8.66
N PHE A 44 3.72 -1.18 -8.10
CA PHE A 44 3.57 -1.01 -6.67
C PHE A 44 3.50 -2.36 -5.96
N LEU A 45 2.69 -3.30 -6.47
CA LEU A 45 2.59 -4.65 -5.90
C LEU A 45 3.95 -5.36 -5.89
N LEU A 46 4.71 -5.30 -6.99
CA LEU A 46 6.07 -5.87 -7.07
C LEU A 46 7.02 -5.28 -6.03
N SER A 47 7.01 -3.95 -5.91
CA SER A 47 7.86 -3.22 -4.97
C SER A 47 7.57 -3.63 -3.53
N VAL A 48 6.29 -3.80 -3.19
CA VAL A 48 5.86 -4.27 -1.87
C VAL A 48 6.32 -5.71 -1.62
N VAL A 49 6.09 -6.62 -2.57
CA VAL A 49 6.47 -8.04 -2.43
C VAL A 49 7.97 -8.18 -2.22
N GLU A 50 8.78 -7.47 -3.00
CA GLU A 50 10.23 -7.52 -2.85
C GLU A 50 10.69 -6.91 -1.54
N LEU A 51 10.14 -5.76 -1.12
CA LEU A 51 10.55 -5.14 0.14
C LEU A 51 10.15 -6.00 1.35
N LEU A 52 9.03 -6.75 1.25
CA LEU A 52 8.66 -7.76 2.25
C LEU A 52 9.61 -8.96 2.27
N ARG A 53 10.32 -9.25 1.19
CA ARG A 53 11.28 -10.35 1.09
C ARG A 53 12.71 -9.94 1.47
N THR A 54 13.18 -8.79 1.00
CA THR A 54 14.57 -8.34 1.17
C THR A 54 14.75 -7.39 2.37
N GLY A 55 13.68 -6.80 2.86
CA GLY A 55 13.73 -5.83 3.95
C GLY A 55 14.09 -6.46 5.30
N THR A 56 14.77 -5.67 6.13
CA THR A 56 14.98 -5.98 7.55
C THR A 56 13.63 -6.20 8.28
N PRO A 57 13.60 -6.92 9.42
CA PRO A 57 12.36 -7.10 10.18
C PRO A 57 11.62 -5.78 10.50
N SER A 58 12.38 -4.70 10.80
CA SER A 58 11.81 -3.38 11.04
C SER A 58 11.17 -2.78 9.78
N GLN A 59 11.85 -2.85 8.63
CA GLN A 59 11.30 -2.37 7.36
C GLN A 59 10.04 -3.13 6.96
N ARG A 60 10.03 -4.45 7.11
CA ARG A 60 8.85 -5.30 6.82
C ARG A 60 7.66 -4.90 7.68
N CYS A 61 7.89 -4.65 8.96
CA CYS A 61 6.82 -4.20 9.84
C CYS A 61 6.29 -2.81 9.49
N HIS A 62 7.19 -1.83 9.29
CA HIS A 62 6.79 -0.48 8.89
C HIS A 62 6.09 -0.45 7.53
N LEU A 63 6.48 -1.33 6.59
CA LEU A 63 5.79 -1.51 5.33
C LEU A 63 4.36 -2.02 5.52
N GLN A 64 4.16 -3.06 6.33
CA GLN A 64 2.81 -3.53 6.65
C GLN A 64 1.95 -2.46 7.32
N ALA A 65 2.52 -1.69 8.25
CA ALA A 65 1.85 -0.54 8.85
C ALA A 65 1.49 0.52 7.79
N TYR A 66 2.42 0.84 6.88
CA TYR A 66 2.20 1.78 5.79
C TYR A 66 1.07 1.35 4.86
N LEU A 67 0.99 0.07 4.49
CA LEU A 67 -0.08 -0.47 3.66
C LEU A 67 -1.44 -0.38 4.36
N ARG A 68 -1.52 -0.81 5.63
CA ARG A 68 -2.76 -0.70 6.43
C ARG A 68 -3.23 0.73 6.54
N TYR A 69 -2.30 1.65 6.83
CA TYR A 69 -2.57 3.08 6.88
C TYR A 69 -3.13 3.57 5.54
N GLN A 70 -2.43 3.36 4.43
CA GLN A 70 -2.85 3.86 3.11
C GLN A 70 -4.21 3.31 2.66
N ILE A 71 -4.48 2.03 2.90
CA ILE A 71 -5.78 1.42 2.57
C ILE A 71 -6.91 2.06 3.38
N SER A 72 -6.69 2.30 4.68
CA SER A 72 -7.68 3.00 5.51
C SER A 72 -7.96 4.43 5.03
N GLN A 73 -6.96 5.10 4.43
CA GLN A 73 -7.11 6.46 3.90
C GLN A 73 -7.75 6.49 2.50
N ALA A 74 -7.66 5.41 1.71
CA ALA A 74 -8.16 5.36 0.33
C ALA A 74 -9.68 5.60 0.23
N GLY A 75 -10.44 5.32 1.30
CA GLY A 75 -11.86 5.63 1.41
C GLY A 75 -12.21 7.12 1.54
N ARG A 76 -11.24 8.00 1.86
CA ARG A 76 -11.49 9.45 2.01
C ARG A 76 -11.66 10.20 0.67
N ARG A 77 -11.14 9.68 -0.44
CA ARG A 77 -11.16 10.39 -1.74
C ARG A 77 -12.52 10.33 -2.44
N GLN A 78 -13.35 9.33 -2.14
CA GLN A 78 -14.77 9.37 -2.49
C GLN A 78 -15.51 10.10 -1.37
N ARG A 79 -16.05 11.29 -1.66
CA ARG A 79 -17.06 11.96 -0.82
C ARG A 79 -18.29 11.05 -0.68
N ARG A 80 -18.23 10.04 0.19
CA ARG A 80 -19.42 9.43 0.76
C ARG A 80 -19.83 10.33 1.92
N LYS A 81 -21.12 10.64 2.02
CA LYS A 81 -21.67 11.39 3.16
C LYS A 81 -21.10 10.77 4.45
N PRO A 82 -20.56 11.59 5.39
CA PRO A 82 -20.15 11.06 6.68
C PRO A 82 -21.33 10.28 7.25
N ILE A 83 -21.12 9.01 7.56
CA ILE A 83 -22.16 8.22 8.23
C ILE A 83 -22.36 8.90 9.58
N ASP A 84 -23.62 9.27 9.89
CA ASP A 84 -23.94 10.01 11.10
C ASP A 84 -23.51 9.21 12.34
N PRO A 85 -22.49 9.68 13.10
CA PRO A 85 -21.97 8.96 14.25
C PRO A 85 -23.04 8.71 15.33
N GLN A 86 -24.06 9.58 15.39
CA GLN A 86 -25.10 9.53 16.40
C GLN A 86 -26.13 8.45 16.10
N GLY A 87 -26.59 8.33 14.85
CA GLY A 87 -27.44 7.22 14.40
C GLY A 87 -26.78 5.84 14.50
N LEU A 88 -25.45 5.76 14.39
CA LEU A 88 -24.70 4.52 14.50
C LEU A 88 -24.52 4.03 15.94
N LYS A 89 -24.27 4.95 16.87
CA LYS A 89 -24.25 4.66 18.31
C LYS A 89 -25.59 4.15 18.80
N GLN A 90 -26.69 4.72 18.31
CA GLN A 90 -28.04 4.27 18.65
C GLN A 90 -28.34 2.86 18.15
N ALA A 91 -27.66 2.40 17.10
CA ALA A 91 -27.82 1.06 16.54
C ALA A 91 -26.88 0.00 17.17
N GLY A 92 -26.01 0.37 18.13
CA GLY A 92 -25.02 -0.55 18.71
C GLY A 92 -23.96 -1.05 17.73
N LEU A 93 -23.73 -0.29 16.64
CA LEU A 93 -22.79 -0.63 15.57
C LEU A 93 -21.49 0.18 15.65
N ASP A 94 -21.27 0.92 16.73
CA ASP A 94 -20.10 1.79 16.92
C ASP A 94 -18.78 1.01 16.95
N GLU A 95 -18.78 -0.20 17.52
CA GLU A 95 -17.62 -1.10 17.46
C GLU A 95 -17.35 -1.64 16.05
N LEU A 96 -18.39 -1.82 15.23
CA LEU A 96 -18.30 -2.28 13.84
C LEU A 96 -17.90 -1.15 12.86
N LEU A 97 -17.98 0.11 13.29
CA LEU A 97 -17.70 1.31 12.50
C LEU A 97 -16.44 2.06 12.93
N ALA A 98 -15.69 1.51 13.89
CA ALA A 98 -14.28 1.84 14.11
C ALA A 98 -13.37 1.52 12.88
N ILE A 99 -13.96 1.10 11.75
CA ILE A 99 -13.38 1.04 10.41
C ILE A 99 -13.24 2.46 9.81
N GLY A 100 -12.89 3.43 10.65
CA GLY A 100 -12.48 4.75 10.21
C GLY A 100 -11.03 4.73 9.69
N PRO A 101 -10.59 5.78 8.99
CA PRO A 101 -9.18 5.94 8.64
C PRO A 101 -8.32 5.86 9.90
N ILE A 102 -7.40 4.89 9.95
CA ILE A 102 -6.54 4.70 11.11
C ILE A 102 -5.42 5.74 11.11
N THR A 103 -4.99 6.17 12.29
CA THR A 103 -3.80 6.98 12.47
C THR A 103 -2.53 6.17 12.17
N TRP A 104 -1.42 6.87 11.94
CA TRP A 104 -0.12 6.20 11.79
C TRP A 104 0.28 5.41 13.04
N GLU A 105 -0.07 5.92 14.22
CA GLU A 105 0.15 5.23 15.49
C GLU A 105 -0.64 3.91 15.58
N GLU A 106 -1.91 3.92 15.18
CA GLU A 106 -2.74 2.72 15.14
C GLU A 106 -2.21 1.69 14.14
N ALA A 107 -1.75 2.15 12.98
CA ALA A 107 -1.13 1.29 11.97
C ALA A 107 0.16 0.61 12.49
N LEU A 108 0.89 1.29 13.37
CA LEU A 108 2.12 0.80 14.00
C LEU A 108 1.89 -0.09 15.23
N LYS A 109 0.67 -0.20 15.78
CA LYS A 109 0.39 -1.05 16.96
C LYS A 109 0.96 -2.47 16.83
N PRO A 110 0.83 -3.17 15.69
CA PRO A 110 1.40 -4.52 15.53
C PRO A 110 2.94 -4.55 15.49
N CYS A 111 3.58 -3.40 15.27
CA CYS A 111 5.03 -3.25 15.17
C CYS A 111 5.71 -2.79 16.46
N ARG A 112 4.94 -2.27 17.42
CA ARG A 112 5.50 -1.76 18.67
C ARG A 112 5.84 -2.91 19.61
N LYS A 113 7.13 -3.09 19.89
CA LYS A 113 7.62 -3.83 21.06
C LYS A 113 7.77 -2.95 22.31
N THR A 114 7.66 -1.63 22.18
CA THR A 114 7.96 -0.68 23.27
C THR A 114 7.03 0.53 23.25
N ARG A 115 6.57 0.92 24.45
CA ARG A 115 5.85 2.18 24.72
C ARG A 115 6.82 3.35 24.51
N GLY A 116 6.62 4.14 23.46
CA GLY A 116 7.46 5.30 23.12
C GLY A 116 6.77 6.20 22.09
N SER A 117 7.36 7.36 21.80
CA SER A 117 6.84 8.33 20.82
C SER A 117 6.69 7.71 19.42
N VAL A 118 5.69 8.17 18.66
CA VAL A 118 5.41 7.67 17.30
C VAL A 118 6.50 8.15 16.35
N ASP A 119 7.30 7.24 15.78
CA ASP A 119 8.29 7.61 14.75
C ASP A 119 7.61 7.85 13.40
N TYR A 120 7.36 9.12 13.07
CA TYR A 120 6.86 9.53 11.76
C TYR A 120 7.94 9.48 10.67
N SER A 121 9.23 9.50 11.03
CA SER A 121 10.33 9.37 10.07
C SER A 121 10.38 7.96 9.46
N ALA A 122 9.92 6.94 10.18
CA ALA A 122 9.78 5.58 9.66
C ALA A 122 8.82 5.51 8.46
N LYS A 123 7.71 6.27 8.51
CA LYS A 123 6.76 6.38 7.39
C LYS A 123 7.43 6.94 6.15
N GLN A 124 8.16 8.05 6.30
CA GLN A 124 8.87 8.73 5.21
C GLN A 124 9.96 7.84 4.60
N ARG A 125 10.73 7.12 5.43
CA ARG A 125 11.76 6.18 4.95
C ARG A 125 11.16 5.05 4.11
N ILE A 126 10.04 4.46 4.55
CA ILE A 126 9.36 3.42 3.78
C ILE A 126 8.77 3.98 2.48
N GLU A 127 8.16 5.16 2.52
CA GLU A 127 7.62 5.79 1.32
C GLU A 127 8.73 6.09 0.29
N ALA A 128 9.86 6.64 0.72
CA ALA A 128 11.01 6.90 -0.15
C ALA A 128 11.54 5.60 -0.76
N ARG A 129 11.68 4.55 0.05
CA ARG A 129 12.14 3.23 -0.43
C ARG A 129 11.18 2.61 -1.43
N LEU A 130 9.87 2.70 -1.19
CA LEU A 130 8.86 2.22 -2.13
C LEU A 130 8.91 3.00 -3.45
N LYS A 131 9.08 4.33 -3.41
CA LYS A 131 9.22 5.15 -4.63
C LYS A 131 10.43 4.72 -5.47
N GLU A 132 11.58 4.51 -4.83
CA GLU A 132 12.79 4.02 -5.48
C GLU A 132 12.57 2.66 -6.15
N MET A 133 11.94 1.72 -5.43
CA MET A 133 11.66 0.38 -5.96
C MET A 133 10.64 0.41 -7.09
N CYS A 134 9.59 1.24 -6.97
CA CYS A 134 8.61 1.43 -8.02
C CYS A 134 9.27 1.97 -9.29
N ARG A 135 10.16 2.96 -9.17
CA ARG A 135 10.91 3.49 -10.31
C ARG A 135 11.72 2.40 -11.00
N ARG A 136 12.50 1.62 -10.22
CA ARG A 136 13.33 0.54 -10.75
C ARG A 136 12.49 -0.54 -11.46
N TRP A 137 11.39 -0.97 -10.86
CA TRP A 137 10.49 -1.97 -11.47
C TRP A 137 9.77 -1.46 -12.71
N TRP A 138 9.41 -0.18 -12.72
CA TRP A 138 8.80 0.45 -13.88
C TRP A 138 9.80 0.49 -15.05
N GLU A 139 11.02 0.94 -14.80
CA GLU A 139 12.10 0.96 -15.80
C GLU A 139 12.40 -0.46 -16.30
N GLU A 140 12.45 -1.46 -15.42
CA GLU A 140 12.68 -2.87 -15.79
C GLU A 140 11.56 -3.45 -16.68
N LEU A 141 10.30 -3.14 -16.39
CA LEU A 141 9.15 -3.71 -17.11
C LEU A 141 8.82 -2.97 -18.41
N PHE A 142 9.04 -1.66 -18.46
CA PHE A 142 8.54 -0.81 -19.54
C PHE A 142 9.63 0.00 -20.26
N GLY A 143 10.89 -0.05 -19.79
CA GLY A 143 12.04 0.56 -20.48
C GLY A 143 12.12 2.09 -20.44
N ALA A 144 11.19 2.79 -19.79
CA ALA A 144 11.18 4.24 -19.65
C ALA A 144 10.55 4.64 -18.30
N PRO A 145 10.95 5.77 -17.66
CA PRO A 145 10.33 6.22 -16.42
C PRO A 145 8.82 6.53 -16.60
N PRO A 146 7.99 6.41 -15.55
CA PRO A 146 6.56 6.71 -15.66
C PRO A 146 6.34 8.17 -16.02
N LYS A 147 5.39 8.47 -16.93
CA LYS A 147 5.12 9.85 -17.38
C LYS A 147 4.74 10.79 -16.24
N VAL A 148 4.05 10.25 -15.23
CA VAL A 148 3.69 10.97 -13.99
C VAL A 148 4.92 11.50 -13.21
N LEU A 149 6.13 10.94 -13.42
CA LEU A 149 7.37 11.46 -12.83
C LEU A 149 8.13 12.44 -13.75
N THR A 150 7.77 12.54 -15.03
CA THR A 150 8.39 13.48 -15.98
C THR A 150 7.64 14.80 -16.10
N GLU A 151 6.35 14.86 -15.75
CA GLU A 151 5.53 16.08 -15.88
C GLU A 151 5.49 16.96 -14.61
N GLY A 152 6.25 16.61 -13.56
CA GLY A 152 6.32 17.36 -12.29
C GLY A 152 7.42 18.41 -12.22
N GLY A 153 7.88 18.92 -13.36
CA GLY A 153 9.00 19.85 -13.46
C GLY A 153 8.76 20.97 -14.44
N GLU A 154 7.79 21.84 -14.14
CA GLU A 154 7.74 23.25 -14.57
C GLU A 154 7.24 24.13 -13.42
#